data_AF-A0A7C3LA74-F1
#
_entry.id   AF-A0A7C3LA74-F1
#
_cell.length_a   1.000
_cell.length_b   1.000
_cell.length_c   1.000
_cell.angle_alpha   90.00
_cell.angle_beta   90.00
_cell.angle_gamma   90.00
#
_symmetry.space_group_name_H-M   'P 1'
#
loop_
_entity.id
_entity.type
_entity.pdbx_description
1 polymer ?
#
loop_
_entity_poly.entity_id
_entity_poly.type
_entity_poly.pdbx_seq_one_letter_code
_entity_poly.pdbx_strand_id
1 'polypeptide(L)'
;MRMRWMGFIMPASGKARRQHQGVPAGSGLLLRFSGWIRHLAPRSLTWMILAGMAPMAMHAGPARAHGIEINEAHTELIDDVLYLSASATIRLSEPMIDALHEGVPLDFRLRIEIIRQREFWADDIFATLGQLYRLEYQALTQQYLIINRNSGSRHSIPSLEAALSVLGTVVRLPILDANLLDPGARYMGRILFKLDDDALPVPLRLRSYVTTDWRMKSEWFTWSIQD
;
A
#
# COMPACT_ATOMS: atom_id res chain seq x y z
N MET A 1 14.58 -47.45 -21.84
CA MET A 1 13.10 -47.39 -21.76
C MET A 1 12.67 -46.01 -22.21
N ARG A 2 11.92 -45.87 -23.33
CA ARG A 2 11.49 -44.57 -23.88
C ARG A 2 10.19 -44.79 -24.66
N MET A 3 9.09 -44.24 -24.18
CA MET A 3 7.75 -44.47 -24.75
C MET A 3 7.51 -43.64 -26.02
N ARG A 4 6.51 -44.06 -26.81
CA ARG A 4 6.03 -43.44 -28.05
C ARG A 4 4.57 -42.97 -27.84
N TRP A 5 4.06 -42.26 -28.85
CA TRP A 5 2.65 -41.93 -29.12
C TRP A 5 2.15 -40.56 -28.62
N MET A 6 2.10 -39.62 -29.57
CA MET A 6 0.93 -38.77 -29.76
C MET A 6 0.51 -38.90 -31.23
N GLY A 7 -0.78 -38.94 -31.51
CA GLY A 7 -1.34 -39.02 -32.85
C GLY A 7 -2.75 -38.45 -32.86
N PHE A 8 -3.07 -37.64 -33.87
CA PHE A 8 -4.39 -37.05 -34.05
C PHE A 8 -4.65 -36.85 -35.55
N ILE A 9 -5.86 -37.16 -36.02
CA ILE A 9 -6.20 -37.35 -37.43
C ILE A 9 -7.65 -36.90 -37.70
N MET A 10 -7.90 -36.33 -38.89
CA MET A 10 -9.23 -36.06 -39.52
C MET A 10 -10.15 -35.00 -38.86
N PRO A 11 -11.18 -34.50 -39.60
CA PRO A 11 -11.20 -34.14 -41.03
C PRO A 11 -11.88 -32.75 -41.26
N ALA A 12 -12.26 -32.44 -42.51
CA ALA A 12 -12.83 -31.14 -42.89
C ALA A 12 -14.04 -31.21 -43.84
N SER A 13 -14.75 -30.09 -43.94
CA SER A 13 -15.60 -29.62 -45.06
C SER A 13 -17.02 -30.14 -45.25
N GLY A 14 -17.84 -29.27 -45.86
CA GLY A 14 -19.16 -29.53 -46.44
C GLY A 14 -20.27 -28.62 -45.89
N LYS A 15 -21.17 -27.99 -46.65
CA LYS A 15 -21.33 -27.62 -48.07
C LYS A 15 -22.79 -27.13 -48.21
N ALA A 16 -23.04 -26.13 -49.07
CA ALA A 16 -24.28 -25.98 -49.88
C ALA A 16 -25.64 -25.67 -49.18
N ARG A 17 -26.69 -25.17 -49.86
CA ARG A 17 -26.83 -24.32 -51.08
C ARG A 17 -28.29 -23.78 -51.16
N ARG A 18 -28.51 -22.68 -51.90
CA ARG A 18 -29.82 -22.02 -52.16
C ARG A 18 -30.90 -22.90 -52.83
N GLN A 19 -32.17 -22.54 -52.58
CA GLN A 19 -33.30 -22.38 -53.53
C GLN A 19 -34.33 -21.44 -52.84
N HIS A 20 -35.09 -20.49 -53.42
CA HIS A 20 -35.56 -20.13 -54.77
C HIS A 20 -36.62 -21.04 -55.43
N GLN A 21 -37.92 -20.66 -55.35
CA GLN A 21 -38.84 -20.30 -56.47
C GLN A 21 -40.33 -20.26 -56.03
N GLY A 22 -41.21 -19.57 -56.78
CA GLY A 22 -42.67 -19.49 -56.53
C GLY A 22 -43.36 -18.24 -57.09
N VAL A 23 -43.70 -18.25 -58.40
CA VAL A 23 -44.19 -17.14 -59.26
C VAL A 23 -44.96 -17.80 -60.44
N PRO A 24 -45.98 -17.21 -61.12
CA PRO A 24 -46.49 -15.81 -61.18
C PRO A 24 -47.94 -15.70 -60.61
N ALA A 25 -48.98 -14.98 -61.08
CA ALA A 25 -49.27 -14.19 -62.30
C ALA A 25 -50.51 -13.25 -62.16
N GLY A 26 -50.69 -12.31 -63.11
CA GLY A 26 -51.98 -11.67 -63.46
C GLY A 26 -52.29 -10.30 -62.81
N SER A 27 -52.82 -9.28 -63.51
CA SER A 27 -52.38 -8.56 -64.73
C SER A 27 -53.48 -7.56 -65.14
N GLY A 28 -53.14 -6.25 -65.19
CA GLY A 28 -54.04 -5.18 -65.68
C GLY A 28 -55.04 -4.63 -64.64
N LEU A 29 -55.55 -3.40 -64.76
CA LEU A 29 -55.11 -2.29 -65.63
C LEU A 29 -55.56 -0.95 -65.01
N LEU A 30 -54.67 0.06 -65.04
CA LEU A 30 -54.92 1.51 -64.91
C LEU A 30 -56.12 2.02 -64.07
N LEU A 31 -55.81 2.88 -63.09
CA LEU A 31 -56.09 4.33 -63.24
C LEU A 31 -55.25 5.18 -62.27
N ARG A 32 -55.00 6.43 -62.66
CA ARG A 32 -54.31 7.44 -61.84
C ARG A 32 -55.27 8.06 -60.84
N PHE A 33 -54.82 8.38 -59.63
CA PHE A 33 -55.00 9.73 -59.06
C PHE A 33 -53.95 10.01 -57.97
N SER A 34 -53.51 11.26 -57.86
CA SER A 34 -52.45 11.71 -56.96
C SER A 34 -53.04 12.39 -55.71
N GLY A 35 -52.78 11.85 -54.53
CA GLY A 35 -53.14 12.47 -53.25
C GLY A 35 -52.15 12.07 -52.16
N TRP A 36 -51.27 13.00 -51.75
CA TRP A 36 -50.28 12.75 -50.70
C TRP A 36 -50.89 12.98 -49.31
N ILE A 37 -51.40 11.92 -48.70
CA ILE A 37 -51.84 11.90 -47.30
C ILE A 37 -51.03 10.83 -46.57
N ARG A 38 -50.19 11.22 -45.59
CA ARG A 38 -49.52 10.27 -44.69
C ARG A 38 -50.17 10.30 -43.30
N HIS A 39 -51.23 9.50 -43.21
CA HIS A 39 -51.86 8.80 -42.09
C HIS A 39 -51.46 9.09 -40.62
N LEU A 40 -52.47 8.99 -39.76
CA LEU A 40 -52.37 8.99 -38.30
C LEU A 40 -51.77 7.68 -37.75
N ALA A 41 -51.04 7.82 -36.62
CA ALA A 41 -50.97 6.86 -35.51
C ALA A 41 -50.42 5.44 -35.82
N PRO A 42 -50.46 4.48 -34.87
CA PRO A 42 -49.37 4.37 -33.90
C PRO A 42 -48.68 3.00 -33.91
N ARG A 43 -47.43 2.92 -33.41
CA ARG A 43 -46.71 1.67 -33.19
C ARG A 43 -45.95 1.69 -31.86
N SER A 44 -46.65 1.33 -30.79
CA SER A 44 -46.09 1.17 -29.45
C SER A 44 -45.55 -0.26 -29.22
N LEU A 45 -44.78 -0.41 -28.13
CA LEU A 45 -44.62 -1.66 -27.37
C LEU A 45 -43.78 -2.82 -27.97
N THR A 46 -42.47 -2.61 -28.22
CA THR A 46 -41.52 -3.76 -28.38
C THR A 46 -40.06 -3.45 -27.96
N TRP A 47 -39.85 -2.83 -26.78
CA TRP A 47 -38.49 -2.51 -26.26
C TRP A 47 -38.31 -2.81 -24.75
N MET A 48 -39.04 -3.79 -24.20
CA MET A 48 -39.14 -3.98 -22.73
C MET A 48 -38.69 -5.36 -22.19
N ILE A 49 -37.71 -6.03 -22.81
CA ILE A 49 -36.98 -7.14 -22.17
C ILE A 49 -35.47 -7.07 -22.51
N LEU A 50 -34.73 -6.18 -21.86
CA LEU A 50 -33.25 -6.26 -21.77
C LEU A 50 -32.62 -5.40 -20.65
N ALA A 51 -33.42 -4.89 -19.71
CA ALA A 51 -32.95 -4.13 -18.55
C ALA A 51 -33.05 -5.01 -17.27
N GLY A 52 -32.11 -5.94 -17.11
CA GLY A 52 -32.21 -7.00 -16.08
C GLY A 52 -30.91 -7.55 -15.49
N MET A 53 -29.74 -7.13 -15.98
CA MET A 53 -28.44 -7.40 -15.33
C MET A 53 -27.53 -6.19 -15.45
N ALA A 54 -27.78 -5.17 -14.61
CA ALA A 54 -26.71 -4.25 -14.26
C ALA A 54 -25.67 -5.05 -13.45
N PRO A 55 -24.38 -5.08 -13.84
CA PRO A 55 -23.36 -5.70 -13.01
C PRO A 55 -23.31 -4.94 -11.69
N MET A 56 -23.64 -5.63 -10.60
CA MET A 56 -23.56 -5.07 -9.25
C MET A 56 -22.08 -4.86 -8.92
N ALA A 57 -21.57 -3.69 -9.31
CA ALA A 57 -20.19 -3.30 -9.07
C ALA A 57 -19.94 -3.30 -7.56
N MET A 58 -19.28 -4.35 -7.08
CA MET A 58 -18.76 -4.38 -5.72
C MET A 58 -17.76 -3.24 -5.61
N HIS A 59 -18.19 -2.16 -4.96
CA HIS A 59 -17.33 -1.03 -4.64
C HIS A 59 -16.38 -1.50 -3.53
N ALA A 60 -15.33 -2.21 -3.94
CA ALA A 60 -14.14 -2.36 -3.12
C ALA A 60 -13.67 -0.95 -2.76
N GLY A 61 -13.86 -0.56 -1.50
CA GLY A 61 -13.41 0.73 -1.00
C GLY A 61 -11.90 0.87 -1.24
N PRO A 62 -11.37 2.10 -1.36
CA PRO A 62 -9.94 2.30 -1.54
C PRO A 62 -9.19 1.68 -0.36
N ALA A 63 -8.51 0.55 -0.62
CA ALA A 63 -7.68 -0.11 0.37
C ALA A 63 -6.63 0.88 0.86
N ARG A 64 -6.71 1.29 2.12
CA ARG A 64 -5.71 2.18 2.73
C ARG A 64 -4.40 1.42 2.78
N ALA A 65 -3.43 1.86 1.98
CA ALA A 65 -2.10 1.27 1.97
C ALA A 65 -1.47 1.38 3.37
N HIS A 66 -1.24 0.22 3.99
CA HIS A 66 -0.48 0.12 5.24
C HIS A 66 1.02 0.28 4.98
N GLY A 67 1.76 0.71 6.00
CA GLY A 67 3.20 0.96 5.88
C GLY A 67 3.69 2.06 6.82
N ILE A 68 4.95 2.45 6.62
CA ILE A 68 5.58 3.57 7.33
C ILE A 68 6.23 4.47 6.29
N GLU A 69 5.90 5.75 6.32
CA GLU A 69 6.37 6.79 5.41
C GLU A 69 7.09 7.84 6.25
N ILE A 70 8.37 8.13 5.97
CA ILE A 70 9.10 9.17 6.70
C ILE A 70 8.88 10.49 5.95
N ASN A 71 8.25 11.45 6.62
CA ASN A 71 7.87 12.73 6.02
C ASN A 71 9.07 13.68 6.00
N GLU A 72 9.83 13.73 7.11
CA GLU A 72 10.99 14.60 7.27
C GLU A 72 12.00 14.01 8.27
N ALA A 73 13.27 14.41 8.12
CA ALA A 73 14.29 14.30 9.15
C ALA A 73 15.31 15.44 8.98
N HIS A 74 15.72 16.04 10.10
CA HIS A 74 16.76 17.06 10.12
C HIS A 74 17.53 17.00 11.45
N THR A 75 18.69 17.64 11.48
CA THR A 75 19.53 17.74 12.69
C THR A 75 19.83 19.19 13.05
N GLU A 76 19.89 19.46 14.34
CA GLU A 76 20.19 20.77 14.94
C GLU A 76 21.37 20.59 15.91
N LEU A 77 22.33 21.50 15.89
CA LEU A 77 23.48 21.50 16.81
C LEU A 77 23.16 22.43 17.99
N ILE A 78 23.17 21.90 19.22
CA ILE A 78 22.90 22.65 20.45
C ILE A 78 23.89 22.20 21.51
N ASP A 79 24.62 23.13 22.14
CA ASP A 79 25.58 22.86 23.23
C ASP A 79 26.53 21.68 22.91
N ASP A 80 27.18 21.76 21.73
CA ASP A 80 28.08 20.74 21.13
C ASP A 80 27.46 19.35 20.87
N VAL A 81 26.15 19.16 21.07
CA VAL A 81 25.43 17.92 20.80
C VAL A 81 24.56 18.05 19.55
N LEU A 82 24.68 17.09 18.64
CA LEU A 82 23.84 16.96 17.45
C LEU A 82 22.53 16.26 17.83
N TYR A 83 21.41 16.95 17.65
CA TYR A 83 20.06 16.46 17.93
C TYR A 83 19.29 16.16 16.65
N LEU A 84 18.68 14.98 16.56
CA LEU A 84 17.78 14.57 15.49
C LEU A 84 16.32 14.92 15.84
N SER A 85 15.63 15.56 14.90
CA SER A 85 14.16 15.63 14.88
C SER A 85 13.63 15.07 13.56
N ALA A 86 12.53 14.31 13.61
CA ALA A 86 11.96 13.63 12.45
C ALA A 86 10.47 13.34 12.65
N SER A 87 9.72 13.26 11.55
CA SER A 87 8.31 12.83 11.58
C SER A 87 8.03 11.76 10.52
N ALA A 88 7.18 10.79 10.89
CA ALA A 88 6.80 9.67 10.05
C ALA A 88 5.30 9.36 10.18
N THR A 89 4.65 9.12 9.05
CA THR A 89 3.26 8.66 8.99
C THR A 89 3.21 7.13 9.04
N ILE A 90 2.67 6.58 10.13
CA ILE A 90 2.51 5.14 10.34
C ILE A 90 1.04 4.75 10.07
N ARG A 91 0.83 3.74 9.23
CA ARG A 91 -0.50 3.22 8.87
C ARG A 91 -0.51 1.71 9.09
N LEU A 92 -1.09 1.21 10.18
CA LEU A 92 -1.17 -0.24 10.46
C LEU A 92 -2.09 -0.95 9.45
N SER A 93 -1.83 -2.24 9.20
CA SER A 93 -2.76 -3.13 8.50
C SER A 93 -3.87 -3.59 9.46
N GLU A 94 -5.05 -3.95 8.92
CA GLU A 94 -6.19 -4.42 9.74
C GLU A 94 -5.81 -5.60 10.67
N PRO A 95 -5.09 -6.67 10.21
CA PRO A 95 -4.67 -7.76 11.09
C PRO A 95 -3.72 -7.35 12.23
N MET A 96 -2.99 -6.23 12.08
CA MET A 96 -2.15 -5.68 13.15
C MET A 96 -2.96 -4.88 14.16
N ILE A 97 -4.07 -4.25 13.77
CA ILE A 97 -4.99 -3.56 14.67
C ILE A 97 -5.75 -4.59 15.51
N ASP A 98 -6.30 -5.62 14.86
CA ASP A 98 -7.00 -6.72 15.53
C ASP A 98 -6.10 -7.40 16.58
N ALA A 99 -4.89 -7.79 16.18
CA ALA A 99 -3.92 -8.42 17.08
C ALA A 99 -3.47 -7.49 18.23
N LEU A 100 -3.35 -6.18 17.99
CA LEU A 100 -3.05 -5.21 19.04
C LEU A 100 -4.20 -5.16 20.07
N HIS A 101 -5.46 -5.24 19.64
CA HIS A 101 -6.63 -5.34 20.54
C HIS A 101 -6.73 -6.70 21.26
N GLU A 102 -6.26 -7.79 20.63
CA GLU A 102 -6.04 -9.08 21.30
C GLU A 102 -4.87 -9.08 22.31
N GLY A 103 -4.15 -7.95 22.44
CA GLY A 103 -3.07 -7.76 23.40
C GLY A 103 -1.68 -8.15 22.88
N VAL A 104 -1.51 -8.35 21.58
CA VAL A 104 -0.18 -8.56 20.97
C VAL A 104 0.58 -7.22 20.90
N PRO A 105 1.74 -7.09 21.56
CA PRO A 105 2.55 -5.88 21.46
C PRO A 105 3.14 -5.73 20.05
N LEU A 106 3.17 -4.50 19.56
CA LEU A 106 3.85 -4.13 18.33
C LEU A 106 5.14 -3.37 18.68
N ASP A 107 6.27 -4.06 18.65
CA ASP A 107 7.59 -3.43 18.76
C ASP A 107 8.02 -2.85 17.41
N PHE A 108 8.54 -1.62 17.41
CA PHE A 108 9.04 -0.90 16.25
C PHE A 108 10.48 -0.46 16.47
N ARG A 109 11.28 -0.44 15.41
CA ARG A 109 12.69 -0.05 15.43
C ARG A 109 12.96 1.07 14.44
N LEU A 110 13.29 2.26 14.96
CA LEU A 110 13.89 3.34 14.19
C LEU A 110 15.40 3.16 14.22
N ARG A 111 16.03 2.95 13.07
CA ARG A 111 17.48 2.97 12.92
C ARG A 111 17.93 4.33 12.38
N ILE A 112 19.02 4.83 12.93
CA ILE A 112 19.69 6.07 12.54
C ILE A 112 21.14 5.68 12.19
N GLU A 113 21.62 6.07 11.02
CA GLU A 113 23.00 5.84 10.59
C GLU A 113 23.59 7.18 10.14
N ILE A 114 24.72 7.56 10.73
CA ILE A 114 25.50 8.74 10.31
C ILE A 114 26.62 8.25 9.42
N ILE A 115 26.72 8.85 8.24
CA ILE A 115 27.59 8.46 7.15
C ILE A 115 28.58 9.60 6.90
N ARG A 116 29.87 9.27 6.84
CA ARG A 116 30.89 10.18 6.36
C ARG A 116 31.02 10.01 4.84
N GLN A 117 30.78 11.07 4.09
CA GLN A 117 31.02 11.08 2.65
C GLN A 117 32.51 10.96 2.35
N ARG A 118 32.88 10.13 1.37
CA ARG A 118 34.27 9.99 0.90
C ARG A 118 34.32 10.12 -0.63
N GLU A 119 35.11 11.05 -1.16
CA GLU A 119 35.07 11.40 -2.60
C GLU A 119 35.69 10.35 -3.54
N PHE A 120 36.57 9.49 -3.01
CA PHE A 120 37.34 8.49 -3.79
C PHE A 120 37.19 7.05 -3.27
N TRP A 121 36.30 6.82 -2.31
CA TRP A 121 36.11 5.55 -1.61
C TRP A 121 34.63 5.31 -1.35
N ALA A 122 34.25 4.09 -0.96
CA ALA A 122 32.90 3.84 -0.49
C ALA A 122 32.58 4.68 0.76
N ASP A 123 31.35 5.16 0.85
CA ASP A 123 30.82 5.87 2.02
C ASP A 123 30.92 5.01 3.28
N ASP A 124 31.23 5.66 4.41
CA ASP A 124 31.62 4.98 5.64
C ASP A 124 30.60 5.26 6.76
N ILE A 125 30.14 4.22 7.45
CA ILE A 125 29.13 4.33 8.51
C ILE A 125 29.85 4.74 9.80
N PHE A 126 29.93 6.07 9.98
CA PHE A 126 30.61 6.71 11.11
C PHE A 126 29.94 6.39 12.46
N ALA A 127 28.60 6.36 12.51
CA ALA A 127 27.86 5.97 13.70
C ALA A 127 26.55 5.24 13.35
N THR A 128 26.05 4.41 14.26
CA THR A 128 24.73 3.77 14.16
C THR A 128 24.03 3.80 15.51
N LEU A 129 22.80 4.28 15.53
CA LEU A 129 21.93 4.32 16.70
C LEU A 129 20.61 3.63 16.37
N GLY A 130 19.92 3.17 17.42
CA GLY A 130 18.60 2.54 17.29
C GLY A 130 17.69 2.93 18.44
N GLN A 131 16.52 3.48 18.12
CA GLN A 131 15.43 3.62 19.08
C GLN A 131 14.46 2.46 18.91
N LEU A 132 14.14 1.82 20.02
CA LEU A 132 13.15 0.76 20.13
C LEU A 132 11.91 1.31 20.82
N TYR A 133 10.79 1.29 20.13
CA TYR A 133 9.49 1.70 20.65
C TYR A 133 8.56 0.49 20.71
N ARG A 134 7.60 0.51 21.62
CA ARG A 134 6.52 -0.47 21.65
C ARG A 134 5.17 0.22 21.74
N LEU A 135 4.21 -0.29 20.98
CA LEU A 135 2.80 0.02 21.09
C LEU A 135 2.07 -1.20 21.69
N GLU A 136 1.35 -0.99 22.80
CA GLU A 136 0.49 -1.97 23.49
C GLU A 136 -0.92 -1.38 23.64
N TYR A 137 -1.96 -2.21 23.72
CA TYR A 137 -3.31 -1.77 24.07
C TYR A 137 -3.73 -2.35 25.43
N GLN A 138 -4.18 -1.49 26.34
CA GLN A 138 -4.64 -1.86 27.66
C GLN A 138 -6.16 -1.99 27.68
N ALA A 139 -6.69 -3.20 27.52
CA ALA A 139 -8.13 -3.44 27.47
C ALA A 139 -8.91 -2.94 28.71
N LEU A 140 -8.27 -2.90 29.90
CA LEU A 140 -8.89 -2.43 31.15
C LEU A 140 -9.11 -0.91 31.19
N THR A 141 -8.19 -0.12 30.62
CA THR A 141 -8.24 1.35 30.59
C THR A 141 -8.69 1.89 29.24
N GLN A 142 -8.78 1.03 28.22
CA GLN A 142 -9.06 1.33 26.81
C GLN A 142 -8.06 2.32 26.19
N GLN A 143 -6.80 2.27 26.65
CA GLN A 143 -5.74 3.18 26.23
C GLN A 143 -4.62 2.46 25.49
N TYR A 144 -3.99 3.18 24.56
CA TYR A 144 -2.79 2.75 23.85
C TYR A 144 -1.56 3.21 24.62
N LEU A 145 -0.71 2.27 25.04
CA LEU A 145 0.53 2.55 25.74
C LEU A 145 1.69 2.57 24.74
N ILE A 146 2.37 3.70 24.66
CA ILE A 146 3.66 3.82 23.97
C ILE A 146 4.77 3.69 25.01
N ILE A 147 5.72 2.79 24.78
CA ILE A 147 6.92 2.62 25.61
C ILE A 147 8.16 2.86 24.74
N ASN A 148 8.99 3.85 25.07
CA ASN A 148 10.35 3.90 24.54
C ASN A 148 11.24 2.96 25.39
N ARG A 149 11.83 1.95 24.75
CA ARG A 149 12.62 0.89 25.41
C ARG A 149 14.05 1.32 25.74
N ASN A 150 14.56 2.41 25.15
CA ASN A 150 15.88 2.97 25.43
C ASN A 150 15.86 3.87 26.68
N SER A 151 14.86 4.75 26.81
CA SER A 151 14.69 5.67 27.94
C SER A 151 13.79 5.13 29.06
N GLY A 152 13.01 4.09 28.78
CA GLY A 152 11.98 3.57 29.68
C GLY A 152 10.73 4.44 29.79
N SER A 153 10.64 5.55 29.07
CA SER A 153 9.48 6.46 29.13
C SER A 153 8.20 5.80 28.61
N ARG A 154 7.06 6.20 29.18
CA ARG A 154 5.73 5.61 28.93
C ARG A 154 4.69 6.69 28.78
N HIS A 155 3.86 6.59 27.74
CA HIS A 155 2.80 7.55 27.42
C HIS A 155 1.52 6.79 27.12
N SER A 156 0.42 7.14 27.79
CA SER A 156 -0.89 6.49 27.62
C SER A 156 -1.82 7.41 26.82
N ILE A 157 -2.30 6.93 25.68
CA ILE A 157 -2.98 7.74 24.66
C ILE A 157 -4.38 7.16 24.38
N PRO A 158 -5.46 7.98 24.31
CA PRO A 158 -6.83 7.46 24.21
C PRO A 158 -7.27 7.02 22.81
N SER A 159 -6.47 7.25 21.75
CA SER A 159 -6.81 6.81 20.39
C SER A 159 -5.59 6.25 19.64
N LEU A 160 -5.84 5.30 18.74
CA LEU A 160 -4.79 4.69 17.92
C LEU A 160 -4.13 5.73 17.00
N GLU A 161 -4.91 6.62 16.39
CA GLU A 161 -4.41 7.66 15.49
C GLU A 161 -3.44 8.62 16.20
N ALA A 162 -3.80 9.10 17.39
CA ALA A 162 -2.90 9.92 18.20
C ALA A 162 -1.68 9.11 18.68
N ALA A 163 -1.85 7.83 19.01
CA ALA A 163 -0.73 6.98 19.41
C ALA A 163 0.27 6.75 18.27
N LEU A 164 -0.21 6.52 17.04
CA LEU A 164 0.62 6.40 15.85
C LEU A 164 1.30 7.72 15.46
N SER A 165 0.62 8.86 15.65
CA SER A 165 1.21 10.19 15.45
C SER A 165 2.35 10.48 16.44
N VAL A 166 2.18 10.14 17.72
CA VAL A 166 3.24 10.28 18.73
C VAL A 166 4.38 9.29 18.49
N LEU A 167 4.07 8.03 18.15
CA LEU A 167 5.06 7.00 17.79
C LEU A 167 5.86 7.38 16.53
N GLY A 168 5.23 8.09 15.59
CA GLY A 168 5.84 8.61 14.38
C GLY A 168 6.72 9.85 14.57
N THR A 169 6.71 10.49 15.76
CA THR A 169 7.38 11.77 15.98
C THR A 169 8.60 11.62 16.89
N VAL A 170 9.76 12.07 16.39
CA VAL A 170 11.03 12.14 17.13
C VAL A 170 11.37 13.61 17.35
N VAL A 171 11.50 14.03 18.61
CA VAL A 171 11.80 15.41 18.99
C VAL A 171 13.15 15.47 19.71
N ARG A 172 14.12 16.18 19.14
CA ARG A 172 15.46 16.42 19.70
C ARG A 172 16.05 15.20 20.42
N LEU A 173 16.19 14.10 19.69
CA LEU A 173 16.93 12.93 20.15
C LEU A 173 18.44 13.23 20.02
N PRO A 174 19.25 13.25 21.11
CA PRO A 174 20.69 13.37 20.97
C PRO A 174 21.24 12.14 20.24
N ILE A 175 22.02 12.37 19.18
CA ILE A 175 22.58 11.29 18.35
C ILE A 175 24.10 11.26 18.30
N LEU A 176 24.79 12.38 18.51
CA LEU A 176 26.25 12.45 18.44
C LEU A 176 26.78 13.69 19.18
N ASP A 177 27.97 13.59 19.76
CA ASP A 177 28.76 14.73 20.22
C ASP A 177 29.55 15.29 19.02
N ALA A 178 29.39 16.58 18.71
CA ALA A 178 29.98 17.20 17.52
C ALA A 178 31.52 17.24 17.57
N ASN A 179 32.14 17.16 18.76
CA ASN A 179 33.59 17.06 18.91
C ASN A 179 34.17 15.74 18.37
N LEU A 180 33.31 14.76 18.04
CA LEU A 180 33.70 13.51 17.37
C LEU A 180 33.73 13.63 15.84
N LEU A 181 33.18 14.70 15.25
CA LEU A 181 33.19 14.91 13.80
C LEU A 181 34.56 15.42 13.35
N ASP A 182 35.09 14.86 12.25
CA ASP A 182 36.36 15.30 11.67
C ASP A 182 36.18 16.67 10.97
N PRO A 183 36.93 17.72 11.36
CA PRO A 183 36.79 19.05 10.78
C PRO A 183 36.94 19.06 9.25
N GLY A 184 35.95 19.62 8.55
CA GLY A 184 35.93 19.70 7.08
C GLY A 184 35.54 18.40 6.36
N ALA A 185 35.17 17.34 7.07
CA ALA A 185 34.53 16.17 6.47
C ALA A 185 33.01 16.40 6.31
N ARG A 186 32.42 16.02 5.17
CA ARG A 186 30.97 16.12 4.95
C ARG A 186 30.25 14.89 5.50
N TYR A 187 29.15 15.11 6.20
CA TYR A 187 28.35 14.06 6.81
C TYR A 187 26.89 14.06 6.30
N MET A 188 26.34 12.86 6.13
CA MET A 188 24.92 12.65 5.87
C MET A 188 24.30 11.83 6.99
N GLY A 189 23.07 12.17 7.37
CA GLY A 189 22.23 11.29 8.15
C GLY A 189 21.34 10.44 7.24
N ARG A 190 21.06 9.20 7.67
CA ARG A 190 19.92 8.43 7.14
C ARG A 190 19.13 7.76 8.26
N ILE A 191 17.81 7.74 8.12
CA ILE A 191 16.90 7.02 9.02
C ILE A 191 15.99 6.06 8.30
N LEU A 192 15.63 4.99 9.01
CA LEU A 192 14.71 3.96 8.54
C LEU A 192 13.88 3.43 9.71
N PHE A 193 12.57 3.38 9.54
CA PHE A 193 11.64 2.95 10.58
C PHE A 193 10.94 1.66 10.12
N LYS A 194 11.04 0.59 10.91
CA LYS A 194 10.34 -0.68 10.66
C LYS A 194 9.54 -1.16 11.86
N LEU A 195 8.54 -2.01 11.60
CA LEU A 195 8.07 -2.98 12.59
C LEU A 195 9.20 -3.97 12.90
N ASP A 196 9.34 -4.39 14.15
CA ASP A 196 10.35 -5.37 14.54
C ASP A 196 9.78 -6.79 14.49
N ASP A 197 9.79 -7.36 13.28
CA ASP A 197 9.30 -8.69 12.97
C ASP A 197 9.93 -9.81 13.82
N ASP A 198 11.19 -9.68 14.23
CA ASP A 198 11.86 -10.60 15.17
C ASP A 198 11.17 -10.69 16.55
N ALA A 199 10.52 -9.61 17.00
CA ALA A 199 9.86 -9.52 18.31
C ALA A 199 8.46 -10.13 18.34
N LEU A 200 7.85 -10.40 17.17
CA LEU A 200 6.49 -10.94 17.09
C LEU A 200 6.41 -12.37 17.68
N PRO A 201 5.23 -12.78 18.19
CA PRO A 201 4.95 -14.18 18.51
C PRO A 201 5.25 -15.12 17.33
N VAL A 202 5.73 -16.34 17.62
CA VAL A 202 6.17 -17.30 16.57
C VAL A 202 5.12 -17.54 15.48
N PRO A 203 3.81 -17.68 15.76
CA PRO A 203 2.80 -17.83 14.71
C PRO A 203 2.68 -16.61 13.77
N LEU A 204 2.96 -15.40 14.26
CA LEU A 204 2.91 -14.16 13.48
C LEU A 204 4.22 -13.93 12.71
N ARG A 205 5.38 -14.35 13.24
CA ARG A 205 6.63 -14.44 12.45
C ARG A 205 6.50 -15.36 11.24
N LEU A 206 5.82 -16.50 11.39
CA LEU A 206 5.55 -17.38 10.25
C LEU A 206 4.62 -16.72 9.22
N ARG A 207 3.70 -15.82 9.64
CA ARG A 207 2.88 -15.02 8.72
C ARG A 207 3.67 -13.92 8.02
N SER A 208 4.59 -13.21 8.69
CA SER A 208 5.37 -12.13 8.06
C SER A 208 6.24 -12.62 6.90
N TYR A 209 6.71 -13.87 6.91
CA TYR A 209 7.41 -14.46 5.76
C TYR A 209 6.50 -14.72 4.54
N VAL A 210 5.17 -14.79 4.73
CA VAL A 210 4.19 -15.15 3.69
C VAL A 210 3.34 -13.95 3.24
N THR A 211 3.02 -13.00 4.13
CA THR A 211 2.17 -11.82 3.84
C THR A 211 2.87 -10.50 4.15
N THR A 212 2.49 -9.45 3.43
CA THR A 212 3.02 -8.09 3.61
C THR A 212 2.35 -7.33 4.75
N ASP A 213 1.25 -7.83 5.31
CA ASP A 213 0.48 -7.20 6.39
C ASP A 213 1.33 -6.97 7.65
N TRP A 214 2.29 -7.88 7.88
CA TRP A 214 3.22 -7.91 9.01
C TRP A 214 4.64 -7.44 8.64
N ARG A 215 4.81 -6.80 7.47
CA ARG A 215 6.11 -6.32 6.96
C ARG A 215 6.07 -4.83 6.64
N MET A 216 5.86 -4.02 7.67
CA MET A 216 5.95 -2.57 7.55
C MET A 216 7.38 -2.07 7.78
N LYS A 217 7.89 -1.34 6.80
CA LYS A 217 9.22 -0.75 6.77
C LYS A 217 9.16 0.47 5.86
N SER A 218 9.78 1.58 6.26
CA SER A 218 9.99 2.74 5.39
C SER A 218 11.14 2.51 4.42
N GLU A 219 11.17 3.29 3.35
CA GLU A 219 12.44 3.54 2.65
C GLU A 219 13.41 4.33 3.55
N TRP A 220 14.67 4.40 3.12
CA TRP A 220 15.67 5.25 3.76
C TRP A 220 15.39 6.73 3.45
N PHE A 221 15.09 7.52 4.48
CA PHE A 221 15.11 8.98 4.36
C PHE A 221 16.54 9.46 4.63
N THR A 222 17.05 10.41 3.83
CA THR A 222 18.41 10.94 3.96
C THR A 222 18.41 12.47 4.03
N TRP A 223 19.34 13.04 4.80
CA TRP A 223 19.57 14.49 4.87
C TRP A 223 21.07 14.79 4.95
N SER A 224 21.47 15.99 4.53
CA SER A 224 22.80 16.50 4.84
C SER A 224 22.82 16.96 6.28
N ILE A 225 23.82 16.55 7.06
CA ILE A 225 24.23 17.34 8.21
C ILE A 225 24.94 18.57 7.61
N GLN A 226 24.65 19.75 8.13
CA GLN A 226 25.30 21.01 7.76
C GLN A 226 25.93 21.59 9.02
N ASP A 227 27.10 22.21 8.83
CA ASP A 227 27.83 22.98 9.85
C ASP A 227 27.24 24.39 10.00
#